data_AF-A0A5J5CH04-F1
#
_entry.id   AF-A0A5J5CH04-F1
#
_cell.length_a   1.000
_cell.length_b   1.000
_cell.length_c   1.000
_cell.angle_alpha   90.00
_cell.angle_beta   90.00
_cell.angle_gamma   90.00
#
_symmetry.space_group_name_H-M   'P 1'
#
loop_
_entity.id
_entity.type
_entity.pdbx_description
1 polymer ?
#
loop_
_entity_poly.entity_id
_entity_poly.type
_entity_poly.pdbx_seq_one_letter_code
_entity_poly.pdbx_strand_id
1 'polypeptide(L)'
;AENPASEVSNWGPSPHPSTPDVEIAGLLGLVPKLEATISPADLPVASTAAPSLQLSSAPLHHDEPLKIHNRSVEEYQQLYHEVVDDMLRYKNGRQRPYSLKLGRCIKQKLWERLDRPTFTETVGEDGRVHVDVSYGVGDCPPLYDVDISGEPKPVTP
;
A
#
# COMPACT_ATOMS: atom_id res chain seq x y z
N ALA A 1 -14.98 25.38 37.61
CA ALA A 1 -15.88 24.26 37.95
C ALA A 1 -17.13 24.44 37.11
N GLU A 2 -17.65 23.51 36.33
CA GLU A 2 -17.34 22.11 36.06
C GLU A 2 -18.20 21.74 34.84
N ASN A 3 -17.65 20.95 33.92
CA ASN A 3 -18.37 20.08 32.99
C ASN A 3 -18.30 18.69 33.66
N PRO A 4 -19.28 17.74 33.61
CA PRO A 4 -19.53 16.98 32.38
C PRO A 4 -20.89 16.21 32.25
N ALA A 5 -21.21 15.76 31.04
CA ALA A 5 -21.71 14.40 30.67
C ALA A 5 -22.19 14.45 29.20
N SER A 6 -21.46 13.95 28.19
CA SER A 6 -21.15 12.54 27.85
C SER A 6 -22.40 11.69 27.64
N GLU A 7 -22.97 11.72 26.43
CA GLU A 7 -23.88 10.69 25.92
C GLU A 7 -23.13 9.85 24.88
N VAL A 8 -22.66 8.69 25.34
CA VAL A 8 -22.07 7.62 24.51
C VAL A 8 -23.22 6.84 23.89
N SER A 9 -23.34 6.88 22.57
CA SER A 9 -24.20 5.94 21.83
C SER A 9 -23.56 4.56 21.87
N ASN A 10 -24.22 3.67 22.60
CA ASN A 10 -23.91 2.27 22.82
C ASN A 10 -24.18 1.47 21.54
N TRP A 11 -23.14 0.96 20.89
CA TRP A 11 -23.27 -0.05 19.83
C TRP A 11 -23.26 -1.43 20.48
N GLY A 12 -24.32 -2.19 20.21
CA GLY A 12 -24.56 -3.53 20.76
C GLY A 12 -23.52 -4.59 20.34
N PRO A 13 -23.62 -5.81 20.90
CA PRO A 13 -22.57 -6.81 20.82
C PRO A 13 -22.35 -7.38 19.42
N SER A 14 -21.07 -7.52 19.07
CA SER A 14 -20.55 -8.11 17.83
C SER A 14 -21.03 -9.56 17.60
N PRO A 15 -21.24 -9.99 16.33
CA PRO A 15 -21.60 -11.36 16.03
C PRO A 15 -20.40 -12.31 16.23
N HIS A 16 -20.62 -13.33 17.03
CA HIS A 16 -19.73 -14.46 17.25
C HIS A 16 -19.86 -15.46 16.08
N PRO A 17 -18.76 -15.94 15.48
CA PRO A 17 -18.83 -17.15 14.68
C PRO A 17 -18.78 -18.39 15.61
N SER A 18 -19.78 -19.26 15.49
CA SER A 18 -19.80 -20.60 16.07
C SER A 18 -19.46 -21.62 15.00
N THR A 19 -18.36 -22.36 15.14
CA THR A 19 -18.19 -23.77 14.71
C THR A 19 -16.87 -24.35 15.26
N PRO A 20 -16.77 -25.69 15.40
CA PRO A 20 -16.17 -26.36 16.57
C PRO A 20 -14.67 -26.64 16.49
N ASP A 21 -14.12 -26.96 17.68
CA ASP A 21 -12.78 -27.46 17.98
C ASP A 21 -12.21 -28.42 16.94
N VAL A 22 -11.10 -28.02 16.34
CA VAL A 22 -10.10 -28.94 15.79
C VAL A 22 -8.84 -28.75 16.63
N GLU A 23 -8.57 -29.73 17.48
CA GLU A 23 -7.29 -29.88 18.19
C GLU A 23 -6.15 -29.97 17.17
N ILE A 24 -5.39 -28.88 17.00
CA ILE A 24 -4.10 -28.92 16.31
C ILE A 24 -3.00 -28.97 17.39
N ALA A 25 -3.08 -29.97 18.25
CA ALA A 25 -1.99 -30.38 19.11
C ALA A 25 -0.99 -31.21 18.28
N GLY A 26 -0.25 -30.57 17.38
CA GLY A 26 0.70 -31.29 16.52
C GLY A 26 1.65 -30.45 15.66
N LEU A 27 1.53 -29.12 15.62
CA LEU A 27 2.31 -28.28 14.70
C LEU A 27 3.28 -27.28 15.38
N LEU A 28 3.55 -27.43 16.68
CA LEU A 28 4.56 -26.62 17.40
C LEU A 28 5.95 -27.27 17.41
N GLY A 29 6.30 -28.01 16.36
CA GLY A 29 7.50 -28.85 16.35
C GLY A 29 8.66 -28.41 15.46
N LEU A 30 8.47 -27.49 14.50
CA LEU A 30 9.51 -27.20 13.49
C LEU A 30 9.53 -25.73 13.08
N VAL A 31 9.93 -24.85 14.00
CA VAL A 31 10.58 -23.58 13.62
C VAL A 31 12.06 -23.77 13.91
N PRO A 32 12.95 -23.90 12.90
CA PRO A 32 14.36 -23.70 13.13
C PRO A 32 14.53 -22.27 13.63
N LYS A 33 14.83 -22.12 14.92
CA LYS A 33 15.28 -20.85 15.48
C LYS A 33 16.57 -20.48 14.76
N LEU A 34 16.49 -19.58 13.79
CA LEU A 34 17.67 -18.95 13.19
C LEU A 34 18.29 -18.03 14.25
N GLU A 35 19.05 -18.60 15.18
CA GLU A 35 20.07 -17.89 15.93
C GLU A 35 21.26 -17.66 14.99
N ALA A 36 21.15 -16.64 14.16
CA ALA A 36 22.31 -16.02 13.54
C ALA A 36 22.64 -14.76 14.34
N THR A 37 23.20 -14.92 15.53
CA THR A 37 23.91 -13.83 16.20
C THR A 37 25.23 -13.65 15.47
N ILE A 38 25.20 -12.91 14.35
CA ILE A 38 26.41 -12.53 13.64
C ILE A 38 27.13 -11.51 14.54
N SER A 39 28.34 -11.84 14.99
CA SER A 39 29.19 -10.89 15.69
C SER A 39 29.39 -9.65 14.81
N PRO A 40 29.39 -8.41 15.35
CA PRO A 40 29.65 -7.22 14.54
C PRO A 40 31.00 -7.24 13.81
N ALA A 41 31.93 -8.14 14.19
CA ALA A 41 33.19 -8.40 13.49
C ALA A 41 33.06 -9.26 12.22
N ASP A 42 31.96 -10.01 12.07
CA ASP A 42 31.72 -10.96 10.97
C ASP A 42 30.76 -10.39 9.89
N LEU A 43 30.33 -9.14 10.04
CA LEU A 43 29.55 -8.47 9.00
C LEU A 43 30.45 -8.19 7.80
N PRO A 44 30.03 -8.52 6.56
CA PRO A 44 30.80 -8.13 5.38
C PRO A 44 30.96 -6.61 5.39
N VAL A 45 32.16 -6.14 5.06
CA VAL A 45 32.42 -4.70 4.89
C VAL A 45 31.33 -4.13 4.00
N ALA A 46 30.54 -3.20 4.54
CA ALA A 46 29.49 -2.54 3.80
C ALA A 46 30.14 -1.87 2.59
N SER A 47 29.80 -2.34 1.39
CA SER A 47 30.34 -1.76 0.17
C SER A 47 29.79 -0.35 0.03
N THR A 48 30.68 0.65 0.10
CA THR A 48 30.34 2.08 -0.11
C THR A 48 30.04 2.39 -1.59
N ALA A 49 30.09 1.39 -2.47
CA ALA A 49 29.72 1.53 -3.86
C ALA A 49 28.19 1.55 -3.98
N ALA A 50 27.64 2.63 -4.53
CA ALA A 50 26.24 2.68 -4.90
C ALA A 50 25.90 1.49 -5.80
N PRO A 51 24.81 0.74 -5.53
CA PRO A 51 24.41 -0.34 -6.41
C PRO A 51 24.22 0.23 -7.82
N SER A 52 24.95 -0.32 -8.80
CA SER A 52 24.76 0.08 -10.19
C SER A 52 23.30 -0.22 -10.54
N LEU A 53 22.60 0.77 -11.09
CA LEU A 53 21.27 0.58 -11.68
C LEU A 53 21.42 -0.35 -12.88
N GLN A 54 21.45 -1.67 -12.64
CA GLN A 54 21.39 -2.68 -13.68
C GLN A 54 20.00 -2.55 -14.29
N LEU A 55 19.89 -1.86 -15.43
CA LEU A 55 18.70 -1.91 -16.25
C LEU A 55 18.43 -3.38 -16.58
N SER A 56 17.22 -3.84 -16.26
CA SER A 56 16.76 -5.18 -16.61
C SER A 56 16.89 -5.36 -18.13
N SER A 57 17.67 -6.36 -18.56
CA SER A 57 17.83 -6.74 -19.96
C SER A 57 16.70 -7.64 -20.48
N ALA A 58 15.60 -7.74 -19.73
CA ALA A 58 14.43 -8.49 -20.16
C ALA A 58 13.95 -7.94 -21.52
N PRO A 59 13.66 -8.81 -22.51
CA PRO A 59 13.10 -8.39 -23.78
C PRO A 59 11.82 -7.58 -23.52
N LEU A 60 11.87 -6.28 -23.77
CA LEU A 60 10.67 -5.46 -23.73
C LEU A 60 9.88 -5.78 -24.99
N HIS A 61 8.60 -6.09 -24.85
CA HIS A 61 7.67 -6.09 -25.97
C HIS A 61 7.57 -4.64 -26.47
N HIS A 62 8.48 -4.26 -27.38
CA HIS A 62 8.60 -2.90 -27.91
C HIS A 62 7.47 -2.49 -28.87
N ASP A 63 6.53 -3.40 -29.15
CA ASP A 63 5.48 -3.16 -30.15
C ASP A 63 4.24 -2.46 -29.58
N GLU A 64 4.05 -2.43 -28.26
CA GLU A 64 2.91 -1.73 -27.66
C GLU A 64 3.31 -0.35 -27.13
N PRO A 65 2.58 0.72 -27.47
CA PRO A 65 2.82 2.04 -26.88
C PRO A 65 2.62 1.99 -25.36
N LEU A 66 3.41 2.79 -24.63
CA LEU A 66 3.33 2.89 -23.17
C LEU A 66 1.91 3.25 -22.72
N LYS A 67 1.36 2.42 -21.84
CA LYS A 67 0.06 2.66 -21.19
C LYS A 67 0.21 2.76 -19.69
N ILE A 68 -0.57 3.65 -19.08
CA ILE A 68 -0.70 3.79 -17.64
C ILE A 68 -2.14 3.43 -17.30
N HIS A 69 -2.35 2.37 -16.53
CA HIS A 69 -3.69 1.87 -16.19
C HIS A 69 -4.63 1.66 -17.39
N ASN A 70 -4.13 0.99 -18.44
CA ASN A 70 -4.84 0.80 -19.71
C ASN A 70 -5.25 2.10 -20.45
N ARG A 71 -4.63 3.23 -20.10
CA ARG A 71 -4.80 4.53 -20.78
C ARG A 71 -3.53 4.94 -21.48
N SER A 72 -3.65 5.76 -22.53
CA SER A 72 -2.48 6.46 -23.05
C SER A 72 -1.89 7.40 -21.99
N VAL A 73 -0.65 7.84 -22.19
CA VAL A 73 0.00 8.79 -21.29
C VAL A 73 -0.80 10.10 -21.20
N GLU A 74 -1.31 10.58 -22.34
CA GLU A 74 -2.08 11.82 -22.46
C GLU A 74 -3.43 11.71 -21.73
N GLU A 75 -4.13 10.59 -21.92
CA GLU A 75 -5.40 10.32 -21.23
C GLU A 75 -5.20 10.26 -19.71
N TYR A 76 -4.14 9.59 -19.26
CA TYR A 76 -3.82 9.51 -17.83
C TYR A 76 -3.48 10.89 -17.25
N GLN A 77 -2.66 11.68 -17.95
CA GLN A 77 -2.33 13.05 -17.53
C GLN A 77 -3.57 13.91 -17.38
N GLN A 78 -4.48 13.87 -18.36
CA GLN A 78 -5.72 14.63 -18.31
C GLN A 78 -6.57 14.23 -17.09
N LEU A 79 -6.74 12.92 -16.86
CA LEU A 79 -7.46 12.41 -15.69
C LEU A 79 -6.81 12.85 -14.38
N TYR A 80 -5.48 12.76 -14.30
CA TYR A 80 -4.72 13.15 -13.13
C TYR A 80 -4.95 14.63 -12.79
N HIS A 81 -4.78 15.51 -13.78
CA HIS A 81 -4.99 16.95 -13.59
C HIS A 81 -6.43 17.28 -13.21
N GLU A 82 -7.41 16.64 -13.85
CA GLU A 82 -8.82 16.85 -13.53
C GLU A 82 -9.13 16.50 -12.07
N VAL A 83 -8.58 15.41 -11.55
CA VAL A 83 -8.84 14.98 -10.16
C VAL A 83 -8.03 15.80 -9.17
N VAL A 84 -6.74 15.99 -9.42
CA VAL A 84 -5.81 16.56 -8.46
C VAL A 84 -6.00 18.07 -8.36
N ASP A 85 -6.11 18.77 -9.49
CA ASP A 85 -6.22 20.24 -9.48
C ASP A 85 -7.57 20.70 -8.90
N ASP A 86 -8.64 19.96 -9.13
CA ASP A 86 -9.96 20.18 -8.51
C ASP A 86 -9.90 20.11 -6.98
N MET A 87 -9.07 19.22 -6.42
CA MET A 87 -8.97 19.02 -4.98
C MET A 87 -7.91 19.92 -4.31
N LEU A 88 -6.85 20.29 -5.03
CA LEU A 88 -5.79 21.17 -4.56
C LEU A 88 -6.13 22.65 -4.70
N ARG A 89 -7.30 22.99 -5.24
CA ARG A 89 -7.75 24.38 -5.36
C ARG A 89 -9.13 24.54 -4.74
N TYR A 90 -9.34 25.68 -4.09
CA TYR A 90 -10.68 26.08 -3.66
C TYR A 90 -11.49 26.56 -4.87
N LYS A 91 -12.82 26.61 -4.73
CA LYS A 91 -13.73 27.14 -5.78
C LYS A 91 -13.42 28.59 -6.18
N ASN A 92 -12.74 29.34 -5.33
CA ASN A 92 -12.27 30.71 -5.60
C ASN A 92 -10.91 30.75 -6.34
N GLY A 93 -10.37 29.61 -6.76
CA GLY A 93 -9.11 29.48 -7.50
C GLY A 93 -7.84 29.49 -6.64
N ARG A 94 -7.93 29.77 -5.34
CA ARG A 94 -6.76 29.75 -4.43
C ARG A 94 -6.29 28.32 -4.19
N GLN A 95 -4.97 28.15 -4.06
CA GLN A 95 -4.39 26.87 -3.67
C GLN A 95 -4.81 26.49 -2.26
N ARG A 96 -5.14 25.21 -2.07
CA ARG A 96 -5.51 24.61 -0.80
C ARG A 96 -4.26 24.04 -0.14
N PRO A 97 -4.01 24.32 1.15
CA PRO A 97 -2.93 23.69 1.89
C PRO A 97 -3.04 22.16 1.85
N TYR A 98 -1.93 21.48 1.59
CA TYR A 98 -1.89 20.03 1.59
C TYR A 98 -2.01 19.48 3.01
N SER A 99 -2.72 18.37 3.16
CA SER A 99 -2.83 17.63 4.42
C SER A 99 -2.90 16.14 4.11
N LEU A 100 -2.55 15.29 5.08
CA LEU A 100 -2.65 13.84 4.91
C LEU A 100 -4.08 13.39 4.58
N LYS A 101 -5.08 14.01 5.21
CA LYS A 101 -6.49 13.78 4.90
C LYS A 101 -6.81 14.11 3.45
N LEU A 102 -6.34 15.27 2.97
CA LEU A 102 -6.53 15.68 1.57
C LEU A 102 -5.84 14.71 0.61
N GLY A 103 -4.59 14.33 0.90
CA GLY A 103 -3.85 13.34 0.12
C GLY A 103 -4.55 11.99 0.04
N ARG A 104 -5.13 11.51 1.15
CA ARG A 104 -5.95 10.28 1.16
C ARG A 104 -7.16 10.43 0.25
N CYS A 105 -7.88 11.55 0.33
CA CYS A 105 -9.04 11.79 -0.54
C CYS A 105 -8.65 11.90 -2.03
N ILE A 106 -7.51 12.52 -2.35
CA ILE A 106 -6.99 12.58 -3.74
C ILE A 106 -6.71 11.17 -4.26
N LYS A 107 -5.97 10.35 -3.50
CA LYS A 107 -5.66 8.97 -3.88
C LYS A 107 -6.92 8.12 -4.05
N GLN A 108 -7.91 8.29 -3.16
CA GLN A 108 -9.22 7.64 -3.28
C GLN A 108 -9.92 8.00 -4.59
N LYS A 109 -10.03 9.29 -4.91
CA LYS A 109 -10.73 9.76 -6.12
C LYS A 109 -10.00 9.33 -7.40
N LEU A 110 -8.66 9.32 -7.39
CA LEU A 110 -7.87 8.78 -8.50
C LEU A 110 -8.13 7.28 -8.69
N TRP A 111 -8.13 6.50 -7.61
CA TRP A 111 -8.41 5.06 -7.65
C TRP A 111 -9.81 4.78 -8.24
N GLU A 112 -10.83 5.53 -7.82
CA GLU A 112 -12.18 5.42 -8.38
C GLU A 112 -12.22 5.78 -9.88
N ARG A 113 -11.54 6.86 -10.29
CA ARG A 113 -11.51 7.33 -11.69
C ARG A 113 -10.70 6.43 -12.62
N LEU A 114 -9.73 5.70 -12.09
CA LEU A 114 -8.91 4.73 -12.81
C LEU A 114 -9.55 3.34 -12.88
N ASP A 115 -10.86 3.25 -12.65
CA ASP A 115 -11.62 2.00 -12.68
C ASP A 115 -11.15 0.99 -11.61
N ARG A 116 -10.88 1.49 -10.40
CA ARG A 116 -10.67 0.69 -9.18
C ARG A 116 -9.63 -0.42 -9.39
N PRO A 117 -8.40 -0.08 -9.82
CA PRO A 117 -7.37 -1.07 -10.09
C PRO A 117 -7.12 -1.91 -8.83
N THR A 118 -7.02 -3.21 -9.02
CA THR A 118 -6.80 -4.20 -7.98
C THR A 118 -5.68 -5.14 -8.41
N PHE A 119 -4.71 -5.36 -7.54
CA PHE A 119 -3.57 -6.23 -7.82
C PHE A 119 -3.78 -7.61 -7.23
N THR A 120 -3.42 -8.64 -7.97
CA THR A 120 -3.39 -10.03 -7.51
C THR A 120 -2.00 -10.60 -7.65
N GLU A 121 -1.51 -11.21 -6.58
CA GLU A 121 -0.19 -11.82 -6.53
C GLU A 121 -0.31 -13.34 -6.62
N THR A 122 0.48 -13.95 -7.48
CA THR A 122 0.56 -15.41 -7.63
C THR A 122 2.01 -15.84 -7.61
N VAL A 123 2.34 -16.87 -6.83
CA VAL A 123 3.69 -17.42 -6.77
C VAL A 123 3.79 -18.59 -7.75
N GLY A 124 4.66 -18.45 -8.74
CA GLY A 124 4.97 -19.51 -9.71
C GLY A 124 5.77 -20.65 -9.08
N GLU A 125 5.80 -21.79 -9.75
CA GLU A 125 6.56 -22.99 -9.32
C GLU A 125 8.08 -22.74 -9.24
N ASP A 126 8.57 -21.75 -9.98
CA ASP A 126 9.96 -21.27 -9.95
C ASP A 126 10.27 -20.33 -8.77
N GLY A 127 9.29 -20.11 -7.89
CA GLY A 127 9.38 -19.18 -6.76
C GLY A 127 9.28 -17.72 -7.16
N ARG A 128 8.98 -17.39 -8.43
CA ARG A 128 8.79 -16.01 -8.87
C ARG A 128 7.37 -15.55 -8.58
N VAL A 129 7.28 -14.31 -8.14
CA VAL A 129 6.01 -13.62 -7.90
C VAL A 129 5.54 -12.98 -9.20
N HIS A 130 4.35 -13.38 -9.68
CA HIS A 130 3.64 -12.73 -10.76
C HIS A 130 2.53 -11.83 -10.20
N VAL A 131 2.54 -10.57 -10.61
CA VAL A 131 1.55 -9.57 -10.20
C VAL A 131 0.70 -9.23 -11.41
N ASP A 132 -0.58 -9.55 -11.32
CA ASP A 132 -1.59 -9.16 -12.31
C ASP A 132 -2.43 -8.00 -11.79
N VAL A 133 -3.01 -7.22 -12.71
CA VAL A 133 -3.87 -6.08 -12.40
C VAL A 133 -5.23 -6.24 -13.07
N SER A 134 -6.28 -6.17 -12.26
CA SER A 134 -7.68 -6.20 -12.69
C SER A 134 -8.35 -4.85 -12.40
N TYR A 135 -9.43 -4.54 -13.13
CA TYR A 135 -10.17 -3.28 -13.06
C TYR A 135 -11.66 -3.55 -12.83
N GLY A 136 -12.34 -2.64 -12.14
CA GLY A 136 -13.79 -2.68 -11.91
C GLY A 136 -14.25 -3.65 -10.81
N VAL A 137 -13.37 -4.47 -10.25
CA VAL A 137 -13.72 -5.56 -9.31
C VAL A 137 -13.54 -5.17 -7.83
N GLY A 138 -12.65 -4.23 -7.50
CA GLY A 138 -12.29 -3.95 -6.11
C GLY A 138 -13.33 -3.08 -5.38
N ASP A 139 -13.84 -3.52 -4.22
CA ASP A 139 -14.83 -2.75 -3.45
C ASP A 139 -14.24 -1.55 -2.68
N CYS A 140 -12.98 -1.67 -2.26
CA CYS A 140 -12.22 -0.66 -1.55
C CYS A 140 -10.79 -0.59 -2.11
N PRO A 141 -10.09 0.55 -1.98
CA PRO A 141 -8.67 0.58 -2.29
C PRO A 141 -7.92 -0.40 -1.38
N PRO A 142 -6.82 -0.99 -1.85
CA PRO A 142 -6.04 -1.93 -1.06
C PRO A 142 -5.57 -1.27 0.25
N LEU A 143 -5.85 -1.93 1.37
CA LEU A 143 -5.40 -1.53 2.69
C LEU A 143 -4.05 -2.18 2.96
N TYR A 144 -2.97 -1.41 2.88
CA TYR A 144 -1.64 -1.87 3.26
C TYR A 144 -1.40 -1.56 4.73
N ASP A 145 -1.17 -2.60 5.53
CA ASP A 145 -0.58 -2.45 6.86
C ASP A 145 0.94 -2.35 6.66
N VAL A 146 1.46 -1.13 6.78
CA VAL A 146 2.90 -0.87 6.66
C VAL A 146 3.46 -0.87 8.06
N ASP A 147 4.42 -1.77 8.34
CA ASP A 147 5.14 -1.77 9.60
C ASP A 147 6.01 -0.51 9.71
N ILE A 148 5.55 0.43 10.52
CA ILE A 148 6.27 1.68 10.85
C ILE A 148 7.02 1.58 12.18
N SER A 149 7.13 0.39 12.80
CA SER A 149 7.74 0.24 14.12
C SER A 149 9.23 0.63 14.14
N GLY A 150 9.91 0.57 13.00
CA GLY A 150 11.30 1.01 12.83
C GLY A 150 11.49 2.47 12.40
N GLU A 151 10.43 3.20 12.07
CA GLU A 151 10.55 4.59 11.59
C GLU A 151 10.79 5.59 12.74
N PRO A 152 11.65 6.61 12.55
CA PRO A 152 11.86 7.64 13.57
C PRO A 152 10.59 8.47 13.77
N LYS A 153 10.30 8.85 15.03
CA LYS A 153 9.15 9.72 15.33
C LYS A 153 9.30 11.06 14.60
N PRO A 154 8.22 11.62 14.02
CA PRO A 154 8.28 12.94 13.40
C PRO A 154 8.80 13.98 14.39
N VAL A 155 9.83 14.73 14.01
CA VAL A 155 10.29 15.88 14.78
C VAL A 155 9.23 16.96 14.66
N THR A 156 8.80 17.51 15.79
CA THR A 156 7.86 18.64 15.79
C THR A 156 8.54 19.86 15.17
N PRO A 157 7.86 20.60 14.28
CA PRO A 157 8.44 21.74 13.58
C PRO A 157 8.76 22.90 14.52
#